data_AF-A0A955PGS5-F1
#
_entry.id   AF-A0A955PGS5-F1
#
_cell.length_a   1.000
_cell.length_b   1.000
_cell.length_c   1.000
_cell.angle_alpha   90.00
_cell.angle_beta   90.00
_cell.angle_gamma   90.00
#
_symmetry.space_group_name_H-M   'P 1'
#
loop_
_entity.id
_entity.type
_entity.pdbx_description
1 polymer ?
#
loop_
_entity_poly.entity_id
_entity_poly.type
_entity_poly.pdbx_seq_one_letter_code
_entity_poly.pdbx_strand_id
1 'polypeptide(L)'
;MLHKKGFSNRSFTIVLFLLLVLPSLVLTAESEETISAKDLPPAVKETLSNLRPGLEPEKVEREEDDGFLYFEAEFKWNDTENEIKTDDKGRVVELEEAVLPSHLSPAIKKQIEANYPSHELEEAEQVSLNFYEVEITVNGEETVVRILENGRVLGSESEDEGGENEDEQVVPWESLPAEIKRSIEDHRSAEQPVKIERSLDDGYTYFEAEYSKKNGVTHEVKVDEMGQIVEIEDEIPVDKFPMEARDSLAKSFPNSSINEVTRKQAVYFTVELEKGDQELELSFLSNGSPIDGNEED
;
A
#
# COMPACT_ATOMS: atom_id res chain seq x y z
N MET A 1 12.44 40.26 -5.64
CA MET A 1 13.36 39.22 -6.16
C MET A 1 12.72 37.90 -5.74
N LEU A 2 11.88 37.35 -6.64
CA LEU A 2 11.12 36.13 -6.38
C LEU A 2 12.10 34.97 -6.48
N HIS A 3 12.44 34.36 -5.34
CA HIS A 3 13.09 33.06 -5.34
C HIS A 3 12.05 32.06 -5.80
N LYS A 4 12.26 31.50 -7.00
CA LYS A 4 11.69 30.20 -7.34
C LYS A 4 12.31 29.23 -6.34
N LYS A 5 11.53 28.70 -5.40
CA LYS A 5 11.91 27.47 -4.70
C LYS A 5 12.13 26.44 -5.81
N GLY A 6 13.33 25.90 -5.88
CA GLY A 6 13.60 24.76 -6.75
C GLY A 6 12.78 23.61 -6.20
N PHE A 7 12.01 22.95 -7.07
CA PHE A 7 11.50 21.63 -6.78
C PHE A 7 12.73 20.75 -6.53
N SER A 8 12.80 20.14 -5.35
CA SER A 8 13.78 19.10 -5.06
C SER A 8 13.48 17.95 -6.00
N ASN A 9 14.52 17.36 -6.62
CA ASN A 9 14.39 16.05 -7.23
C ASN A 9 14.24 15.08 -6.06
N ARG A 10 12.99 14.73 -5.71
CA ARG A 10 12.67 13.80 -4.65
C ARG A 10 12.73 12.41 -5.24
N SER A 11 13.56 11.55 -4.66
CA SER A 11 13.53 10.12 -4.94
C SER A 11 12.48 9.52 -4.02
N PHE A 12 11.38 9.04 -4.60
CA PHE A 12 10.26 8.47 -3.87
C PHE A 12 10.63 7.05 -3.45
N THR A 13 10.93 6.90 -2.16
CA THR A 13 11.31 5.59 -1.62
C THR A 13 10.02 4.82 -1.35
N ILE A 14 9.76 3.74 -2.10
CA ILE A 14 8.75 2.76 -1.69
C ILE A 14 9.19 2.21 -0.32
N VAL A 15 8.54 2.65 0.76
CA VAL A 15 8.81 2.17 2.12
C VAL A 15 8.35 0.71 2.21
N LEU A 16 9.33 -0.19 2.20
CA LEU A 16 9.14 -1.63 2.06
C LEU A 16 9.29 -2.31 3.42
N PHE A 17 8.21 -2.95 3.91
CA PHE A 17 8.22 -3.77 5.13
C PHE A 17 9.11 -5.00 4.95
N LEU A 18 10.25 -5.04 5.66
CA LEU A 18 11.32 -5.99 5.37
C LEU A 18 11.80 -6.71 6.65
N LEU A 19 11.58 -8.02 6.71
CA LEU A 19 12.35 -8.94 7.56
C LEU A 19 12.81 -10.09 6.66
N LEU A 20 14.11 -10.14 6.37
CA LEU A 20 14.62 -10.89 5.22
C LEU A 20 15.92 -11.62 5.56
N VAL A 21 15.95 -12.93 5.30
CA VAL A 21 17.17 -13.73 5.15
C VAL A 21 17.21 -14.25 3.71
N LEU A 22 17.91 -13.55 2.81
CA LEU A 22 18.18 -13.98 1.43
C LEU A 22 19.66 -13.75 1.09
N PRO A 23 20.22 -14.52 0.15
CA PRO A 23 21.58 -14.34 -0.34
C PRO A 23 21.73 -13.02 -1.11
N SER A 24 22.80 -12.26 -0.79
CA SER A 24 23.25 -10.99 -1.39
C SER A 24 22.63 -10.63 -2.74
N LEU A 25 21.62 -9.75 -2.72
CA LEU A 25 21.13 -9.02 -3.89
C LEU A 25 22.19 -8.02 -4.36
N VAL A 26 22.41 -7.95 -5.68
CA VAL A 26 23.17 -6.86 -6.29
C VAL A 26 22.20 -5.69 -6.41
N LEU A 27 22.34 -4.64 -5.58
CA LEU A 27 21.58 -3.41 -5.76
C LEU A 27 21.88 -2.85 -7.16
N THR A 28 20.85 -2.78 -7.99
CA THR A 28 20.89 -2.00 -9.23
C THR A 28 20.55 -0.57 -8.85
N ALA A 29 21.25 0.42 -9.42
CA ALA A 29 20.95 1.82 -9.11
C ALA A 29 19.58 2.18 -9.69
N GLU A 30 18.68 2.68 -8.82
CA GLU A 30 17.44 3.33 -9.23
C GLU A 30 17.78 4.52 -10.15
N SER A 31 17.03 4.66 -11.23
CA SER A 31 17.18 5.79 -12.14
C SER A 31 15.84 6.39 -12.49
N GLU A 32 15.69 7.67 -12.19
CA GLU A 32 14.52 8.47 -12.51
C GLU A 32 14.84 9.45 -13.65
N GLU A 33 13.94 9.53 -14.62
CA GLU A 33 14.01 10.47 -15.74
C GLU A 33 12.64 11.15 -15.91
N THR A 34 12.59 12.48 -15.76
CA THR A 34 11.40 13.23 -16.14
C THR A 34 11.20 13.17 -17.66
N ILE A 35 10.04 12.67 -18.09
CA ILE A 35 9.68 12.51 -19.51
C ILE A 35 8.45 13.36 -19.88
N SER A 36 8.15 13.47 -21.17
CA SER A 36 6.90 14.10 -21.61
C SER A 36 5.73 13.12 -21.52
N ALA A 37 4.57 13.57 -21.05
CA ALA A 37 3.33 12.77 -21.04
C ALA A 37 2.97 12.15 -22.41
N LYS A 38 3.38 12.78 -23.51
CA LYS A 38 3.20 12.24 -24.87
C LYS A 38 4.01 10.98 -25.14
N ASP A 39 5.08 10.74 -24.39
CA ASP A 39 6.01 9.63 -24.54
C ASP A 39 5.61 8.43 -23.66
N LEU A 40 4.58 8.58 -22.81
CA LEU A 40 4.00 7.48 -22.03
C LEU A 40 3.50 6.33 -22.92
N PRO A 41 3.64 5.07 -22.48
CA PRO A 41 3.02 3.92 -23.14
C PRO A 41 1.50 4.10 -23.28
N PRO A 42 0.88 3.56 -24.36
CA PRO A 42 -0.56 3.67 -24.56
C PRO A 42 -1.40 3.14 -23.38
N ALA A 43 -0.97 2.04 -22.76
CA ALA A 43 -1.68 1.45 -21.62
C ALA A 43 -1.61 2.35 -20.38
N VAL A 44 -0.44 2.94 -20.09
CA VAL A 44 -0.30 3.94 -19.01
C VAL A 44 -1.20 5.15 -19.26
N LYS A 45 -1.19 5.70 -20.48
CA LYS A 45 -2.08 6.83 -20.84
C LYS A 45 -3.56 6.50 -20.65
N GLU A 46 -3.97 5.29 -21.01
CA GLU A 46 -5.35 4.82 -20.84
C GLU A 46 -5.71 4.75 -19.35
N THR A 47 -4.86 4.15 -18.52
CA THR A 47 -5.05 4.08 -17.06
C THR A 47 -5.17 5.47 -16.44
N LEU A 48 -4.22 6.36 -16.73
CA LEU A 48 -4.24 7.73 -16.20
C LEU A 48 -5.50 8.50 -16.62
N SER A 49 -5.91 8.36 -17.89
CA SER A 49 -7.14 9.02 -18.40
C SER A 49 -8.41 8.49 -17.75
N ASN A 50 -8.44 7.22 -17.35
CA ASN A 50 -9.58 6.61 -16.67
C ASN A 50 -9.66 7.02 -15.20
N LEU A 51 -8.52 7.11 -14.52
CA LEU A 51 -8.44 7.50 -13.10
C LEU A 51 -8.58 9.00 -12.87
N ARG A 52 -8.12 9.82 -13.81
CA ARG A 52 -8.20 11.28 -13.76
C ARG A 52 -8.79 11.86 -15.06
N PRO A 53 -10.09 11.61 -15.36
CA PRO A 53 -10.69 12.02 -16.61
C PRO A 53 -10.60 13.53 -16.86
N GLY A 54 -9.96 13.90 -17.96
CA GLY A 54 -9.82 15.29 -18.40
C GLY A 54 -8.70 16.08 -17.72
N LEU A 55 -7.87 15.45 -16.90
CA LEU A 55 -6.63 16.03 -16.37
C LEU A 55 -5.43 15.53 -17.18
N GLU A 56 -4.46 16.43 -17.37
CA GLU A 56 -3.13 16.09 -17.88
C GLU A 56 -2.15 16.15 -16.71
N PRO A 57 -1.15 15.26 -16.64
CA PRO A 57 -0.17 15.28 -15.57
C PRO A 57 0.73 16.53 -15.67
N GLU A 58 1.06 17.13 -14.53
CA GLU A 58 1.97 18.28 -14.43
C GLU A 58 3.43 17.84 -14.63
N LYS A 59 3.77 16.65 -14.13
CA LYS A 59 5.06 15.99 -14.25
C LYS A 59 4.86 14.50 -14.47
N VAL A 60 5.75 13.90 -15.24
CA VAL A 60 5.78 12.45 -15.47
C VAL A 60 7.22 11.99 -15.32
N GLU A 61 7.42 11.01 -14.47
CA GLU A 61 8.72 10.38 -14.24
C GLU A 61 8.69 8.96 -14.79
N ARG A 62 9.81 8.58 -15.40
CA ARG A 62 10.10 7.22 -15.80
C ARG A 62 11.15 6.71 -14.84
N GLU A 63 10.81 5.70 -14.08
CA GLU A 63 11.69 5.12 -13.07
C GLU A 63 12.03 3.68 -13.46
N GLU A 64 13.30 3.32 -13.33
CA GLU A 64 13.73 1.92 -13.42
C GLU A 64 14.31 1.50 -12.07
N ASP A 65 13.70 0.48 -11.48
CA ASP A 65 14.02 -0.02 -10.15
C ASP A 65 13.98 -1.55 -10.17
N ASP A 66 15.08 -2.18 -9.75
CA ASP A 66 15.33 -3.62 -9.84
C ASP A 66 15.03 -4.26 -11.21
N GLY A 67 15.21 -3.47 -12.28
CA GLY A 67 14.94 -3.88 -13.66
C GLY A 67 13.45 -3.91 -14.03
N PHE A 68 12.59 -3.37 -13.16
CA PHE A 68 11.19 -3.08 -13.44
C PHE A 68 11.04 -1.61 -13.83
N LEU A 69 10.17 -1.37 -14.80
CA LEU A 69 9.92 -0.03 -15.33
C LEU A 69 8.60 0.51 -14.78
N TYR A 70 8.67 1.67 -14.14
CA TYR A 70 7.54 2.40 -13.61
C TYR A 70 7.39 3.76 -14.30
N PHE A 71 6.16 4.26 -14.23
CA PHE A 71 5.77 5.60 -14.65
C PHE A 71 4.95 6.22 -13.55
N GLU A 72 5.45 7.32 -13.03
CA GLU A 72 4.79 8.15 -12.02
C GLU A 72 4.25 9.40 -12.69
N ALA A 73 3.00 9.73 -12.40
CA ALA A 73 2.33 10.87 -12.98
C ALA A 73 1.71 11.73 -11.88
N GLU A 74 2.26 12.92 -11.71
CA GLU A 74 1.78 13.93 -10.76
C GLU A 74 0.63 14.73 -11.38
N PHE A 75 -0.47 14.87 -10.65
CA PHE A 75 -1.65 15.63 -11.03
C PHE A 75 -2.00 16.65 -9.97
N LYS A 76 -2.51 17.79 -10.43
CA LYS A 76 -3.23 18.71 -9.56
C LYS A 76 -4.73 18.42 -9.58
N TRP A 77 -5.27 17.97 -8.46
CA TRP A 77 -6.70 17.69 -8.31
C TRP A 77 -7.22 18.26 -6.99
N ASN A 78 -8.34 18.99 -7.03
CA ASN A 78 -8.92 19.65 -5.85
C ASN A 78 -7.93 20.54 -5.05
N ASP A 79 -7.02 21.21 -5.76
CA ASP A 79 -5.94 22.04 -5.20
C ASP A 79 -4.87 21.29 -4.39
N THR A 80 -4.85 19.95 -4.42
CA THR A 80 -3.78 19.11 -3.87
C THR A 80 -3.01 18.40 -4.98
N GLU A 81 -1.76 18.05 -4.71
CA GLU A 81 -0.94 17.19 -5.56
C GLU A 81 -1.35 15.73 -5.30
N ASN A 82 -1.40 14.93 -6.35
CA ASN A 82 -1.74 13.52 -6.28
C ASN A 82 -0.89 12.79 -7.30
N GLU A 83 -0.39 11.63 -6.94
CA GLU A 83 0.43 10.80 -7.81
C GLU A 83 -0.26 9.49 -8.17
N ILE A 84 0.03 9.02 -9.37
CA ILE A 84 -0.36 7.69 -9.83
C ILE A 84 0.89 6.99 -10.37
N LYS A 85 1.35 5.95 -9.64
CA LYS A 85 2.42 5.07 -10.07
C LYS A 85 1.85 3.88 -10.82
N THR A 86 2.36 3.64 -12.01
CA THR A 86 1.99 2.50 -12.85
C THR A 86 3.22 1.77 -13.34
N ASP A 87 3.09 0.50 -13.68
CA ASP A 87 4.11 -0.18 -14.47
C ASP A 87 3.98 0.11 -15.97
N ASP A 88 4.90 -0.45 -16.77
CA ASP A 88 4.93 -0.28 -18.23
C ASP A 88 3.69 -0.79 -18.99
N LYS A 89 2.82 -1.54 -18.32
CA LYS A 89 1.53 -2.03 -18.83
C LYS A 89 0.35 -1.23 -18.32
N GLY A 90 0.59 -0.14 -17.60
CA GLY A 90 -0.45 0.71 -17.03
C GLY A 90 -1.19 0.05 -15.87
N ARG A 91 -0.63 -0.99 -15.24
CA ARG A 91 -1.21 -1.53 -14.00
C ARG A 91 -0.84 -0.59 -12.86
N VAL A 92 -1.82 -0.20 -12.05
CA VAL A 92 -1.61 0.71 -10.91
C VAL A 92 -0.86 -0.05 -9.83
N VAL A 93 0.27 0.51 -9.42
CA VAL A 93 1.07 0.02 -8.29
C VAL A 93 0.61 0.77 -7.05
N GLU A 94 0.63 2.11 -7.13
CA GLU A 94 0.44 2.99 -5.99
C GLU A 94 -0.33 4.25 -6.41
N LEU A 95 -1.09 4.79 -5.47
CA LEU A 95 -1.74 6.10 -5.56
C LEU A 95 -1.37 6.87 -4.31
N GLU A 96 -0.93 8.11 -4.48
CA GLU A 96 -0.63 9.01 -3.37
C GLU A 96 -1.50 10.26 -3.52
N GLU A 97 -2.21 10.63 -2.47
CA GLU A 97 -3.09 11.78 -2.47
C GLU A 97 -2.66 12.73 -1.34
N ALA A 98 -2.18 13.92 -1.68
CA ALA A 98 -1.71 14.85 -0.66
C ALA A 98 -2.83 15.25 0.30
N VAL A 99 -2.51 15.14 1.59
CA VAL A 99 -3.38 15.40 2.72
C VAL A 99 -2.94 16.70 3.36
N LEU A 100 -3.84 17.69 3.39
CA LEU A 100 -3.56 18.91 4.13
C LEU A 100 -3.24 18.57 5.59
N PRO A 101 -2.22 19.17 6.22
CA PRO A 101 -1.88 18.88 7.61
C PRO A 101 -3.06 19.09 8.57
N SER A 102 -4.00 20.00 8.25
CA SER A 102 -5.23 20.19 9.01
C SER A 102 -6.19 18.99 8.95
N HIS A 103 -6.13 18.16 7.90
CA HIS A 103 -6.96 16.98 7.67
C HIS A 103 -6.37 15.69 8.23
N LEU A 104 -5.06 15.64 8.53
CA LEU A 104 -4.46 14.52 9.25
C LEU A 104 -5.21 14.23 10.55
N SER A 105 -5.34 12.94 10.88
CA SER A 105 -6.06 12.52 12.08
C SER A 105 -5.39 13.08 13.34
N PRO A 106 -6.18 13.38 14.40
CA PRO A 106 -5.61 13.77 15.69
C PRO A 106 -4.64 12.74 16.27
N ALA A 107 -4.80 11.46 15.92
CA ALA A 107 -3.96 10.38 16.40
C ALA A 107 -2.56 10.39 15.76
N ILE A 108 -2.48 10.55 14.44
CA ILE A 108 -1.19 10.74 13.74
C ILE A 108 -0.44 11.95 14.29
N LYS A 109 -1.13 13.10 14.40
CA LYS A 109 -0.55 14.32 14.98
C LYS A 109 0.01 14.09 16.38
N LYS A 110 -0.72 13.35 17.21
CA LYS A 110 -0.28 13.03 18.57
C LYS A 110 0.97 12.14 18.57
N GLN A 111 1.08 11.16 17.66
CA GLN A 111 2.30 10.36 17.52
C GLN A 111 3.51 11.22 17.14
N ILE A 112 3.33 12.11 16.16
CA ILE A 112 4.37 13.03 15.71
C ILE A 112 4.80 13.97 16.85
N GLU A 113 3.84 14.60 17.53
CA GLU A 113 4.12 15.51 18.65
C GLU A 113 4.83 14.79 19.82
N ALA A 114 4.52 13.51 20.06
CA ALA A 114 5.10 12.74 21.16
C ALA A 114 6.54 12.28 20.87
N ASN A 115 6.80 11.78 19.65
CA ASN A 115 8.06 11.13 19.31
C ASN A 115 9.03 12.06 18.58
N TYR A 116 8.51 13.08 17.87
CA TYR A 116 9.27 13.99 17.01
C TYR A 116 9.00 15.48 17.32
N PRO A 117 8.96 15.93 18.60
CA PRO A 117 8.50 17.27 19.01
C PRO A 117 9.32 18.46 18.48
N SER A 118 10.45 18.20 17.80
CA SER A 118 11.33 19.22 17.23
C SER A 118 11.39 19.18 15.71
N HIS A 119 10.57 18.36 15.06
CA HIS A 119 10.47 18.31 13.60
C HIS A 119 9.25 19.11 13.15
N GLU A 120 9.36 19.74 11.99
CA GLU A 120 8.26 20.39 11.29
C GLU A 120 7.63 19.40 10.32
N LEU A 121 6.30 19.40 10.20
CA LEU A 121 5.60 18.57 9.23
C LEU A 121 5.57 19.32 7.90
N GLU A 122 6.28 18.78 6.91
CA GLU A 122 6.37 19.37 5.58
C GLU A 122 5.26 18.85 4.67
N GLU A 123 5.08 17.53 4.66
CA GLU A 123 4.16 16.85 3.76
C GLU A 123 3.43 15.70 4.45
N ALA A 124 2.25 15.40 3.94
CA ALA A 124 1.48 14.24 4.36
C ALA A 124 0.65 13.75 3.18
N GLU A 125 0.63 12.45 2.96
CA GLU A 125 -0.08 11.84 1.85
C GLU A 125 -0.86 10.64 2.36
N GLN A 126 -1.96 10.33 1.68
CA GLN A 126 -2.63 9.05 1.84
C GLN A 126 -2.17 8.16 0.69
N VAL A 127 -1.61 7.01 1.02
CA VAL A 127 -1.08 6.04 0.07
C VAL A 127 -2.04 4.87 -0.06
N SER A 128 -2.27 4.41 -1.29
CA SER A 128 -2.98 3.17 -1.60
C SER A 128 -2.10 2.26 -2.46
N LEU A 129 -1.53 1.22 -1.84
CA LEU A 129 -0.58 0.30 -2.47
C LEU A 129 -1.27 -1.02 -2.86
N ASN A 130 -1.07 -1.46 -4.11
CA ASN A 130 -1.65 -2.69 -4.64
C ASN A 130 -0.57 -3.77 -4.84
N PHE A 131 -0.75 -4.92 -4.23
CA PHE A 131 0.19 -6.05 -4.32
C PHE A 131 -0.53 -7.39 -4.13
N TYR A 132 0.22 -8.47 -4.21
CA TYR A 132 -0.23 -9.81 -3.85
C TYR A 132 0.55 -10.31 -2.64
N GLU A 133 -0.14 -10.96 -1.71
CA GLU A 133 0.46 -11.91 -0.77
C GLU A 133 0.26 -13.32 -1.31
N VAL A 134 1.35 -14.06 -1.37
CA VAL A 134 1.37 -15.43 -1.89
C VAL A 134 1.95 -16.33 -0.83
N GLU A 135 1.10 -17.18 -0.28
CA GLU A 135 1.52 -18.24 0.62
C GLU A 135 2.16 -19.36 -0.22
N ILE A 136 3.42 -19.69 0.10
CA ILE A 136 4.17 -20.74 -0.56
C ILE A 136 4.73 -21.73 0.45
N THR A 137 4.78 -23.01 0.06
CA THR A 137 5.59 -24.00 0.76
C THR A 137 6.95 -24.14 0.08
N VAL A 138 8.04 -23.89 0.82
CA VAL A 138 9.42 -24.09 0.37
C VAL A 138 10.10 -25.08 1.31
N ASN A 139 10.58 -26.21 0.79
CA ASN A 139 11.20 -27.27 1.59
C ASN A 139 10.34 -27.81 2.76
N GLY A 140 9.02 -27.65 2.69
CA GLY A 140 8.07 -28.08 3.73
C GLY A 140 7.80 -27.03 4.81
N GLU A 141 8.32 -25.81 4.66
CA GLU A 141 8.02 -24.65 5.52
C GLU A 141 7.17 -23.65 4.73
N GLU A 142 6.16 -23.06 5.38
CA GLU A 142 5.29 -22.04 4.78
C GLU A 142 5.93 -20.65 4.90
N THR A 143 5.69 -19.83 3.90
CA THR A 143 6.27 -18.49 3.76
C THR A 143 5.29 -17.64 2.98
N VAL A 144 5.06 -16.42 3.44
CA VAL A 144 4.27 -15.42 2.73
C VAL A 144 5.21 -14.54 1.91
N VAL A 145 4.95 -14.41 0.62
CA VAL A 145 5.72 -13.54 -0.29
C VAL A 145 4.84 -12.40 -0.77
N ARG A 146 5.29 -11.16 -0.53
CA ARG A 146 4.69 -9.94 -1.08
C ARG A 146 5.27 -9.68 -2.46
N ILE A 147 4.42 -9.53 -3.47
CA ILE A 147 4.84 -9.42 -4.88
C ILE A 147 3.89 -8.51 -5.67
N LEU A 148 4.44 -7.62 -6.48
CA LEU A 148 3.66 -6.79 -7.42
C LEU A 148 3.19 -7.61 -8.61
N GLU A 149 2.17 -7.11 -9.32
CA GLU A 149 1.61 -7.78 -10.49
C GLU A 149 2.62 -7.97 -11.64
N ASN A 150 3.61 -7.07 -11.76
CA ASN A 150 4.72 -7.18 -12.71
C ASN A 150 5.76 -8.23 -12.32
N GLY A 151 5.66 -8.79 -11.12
CA GLY A 151 6.54 -9.80 -10.56
C GLY A 151 7.71 -9.25 -9.73
N ARG A 152 7.77 -7.94 -9.44
CA ARG A 152 8.72 -7.43 -8.44
C ARG A 152 8.37 -7.99 -7.08
N VAL A 153 9.31 -8.71 -6.47
CA VAL A 153 9.17 -9.22 -5.09
C VAL A 153 9.44 -8.06 -4.15
N LEU A 154 8.47 -7.76 -3.30
CA LEU A 154 8.54 -6.72 -2.27
C LEU A 154 9.19 -7.26 -1.00
N GLY A 155 8.97 -8.53 -0.68
CA GLY A 155 9.54 -9.13 0.52
C GLY A 155 8.97 -10.51 0.76
N SER A 156 9.48 -11.16 1.79
CA SER A 156 8.95 -12.44 2.26
C SER A 156 9.08 -12.53 3.75
N GLU A 157 8.10 -13.12 4.39
CA GLU A 157 8.07 -13.37 5.83
C GLU A 157 7.79 -14.86 6.02
N SER A 158 8.56 -15.53 6.88
CA SER A 158 8.19 -16.89 7.29
C SER A 158 6.80 -16.79 7.91
N GLU A 159 5.91 -17.70 7.55
CA GLU A 159 4.61 -17.74 8.20
C GLU A 159 4.84 -18.23 9.63
N ASP A 160 5.08 -17.29 10.54
CA ASP A 160 4.88 -17.56 11.95
C ASP A 160 3.40 -17.92 12.06
N GLU A 161 3.10 -19.11 12.61
CA GLU A 161 1.75 -19.51 12.93
C GLU A 161 1.14 -18.36 13.74
N GLY A 162 0.40 -17.48 13.06
CA GLY A 162 -0.20 -16.30 13.65
C GLY A 162 -0.98 -16.79 14.83
N GLY A 163 -0.49 -16.51 16.03
CA GLY A 163 -1.22 -16.86 17.23
C GLY A 163 -2.59 -16.22 17.06
N GLU A 164 -3.65 -17.02 17.16
CA GLU A 164 -5.01 -16.47 17.24
C GLU A 164 -4.94 -15.24 18.14
N ASN A 165 -5.23 -14.05 17.62
CA ASN A 165 -5.23 -12.87 18.47
C ASN A 165 -6.26 -13.17 19.55
N GLU A 166 -5.82 -13.37 20.80
CA GLU A 166 -6.72 -13.71 21.92
C GLU A 166 -7.82 -12.63 22.11
N ASP A 167 -7.65 -11.48 21.46
CA ASP A 167 -8.54 -10.33 21.46
C ASP A 167 -9.52 -10.26 20.26
N GLU A 168 -9.49 -11.22 19.33
CA GLU A 168 -10.47 -11.32 18.23
C GLU A 168 -11.86 -11.67 18.74
N GLN A 169 -12.82 -10.82 18.41
CA GLN A 169 -14.21 -10.94 18.84
C GLN A 169 -15.12 -10.82 17.63
N VAL A 170 -15.84 -11.89 17.32
CA VAL A 170 -16.93 -11.82 16.33
C VAL A 170 -18.01 -10.87 16.84
N VAL A 171 -18.27 -9.80 16.09
CA VAL A 171 -19.28 -8.78 16.42
C VAL A 171 -20.47 -8.85 15.45
N PRO A 172 -21.71 -8.70 15.93
CA PRO A 172 -22.87 -8.66 15.04
C PRO A 172 -22.86 -7.41 14.16
N TRP A 173 -23.16 -7.55 12.85
CA TRP A 173 -23.35 -6.42 11.93
C TRP A 173 -24.17 -5.28 12.56
N GLU A 174 -25.32 -5.61 13.15
CA GLU A 174 -26.22 -4.62 13.75
C GLU A 174 -25.60 -3.80 14.89
N SER A 175 -24.56 -4.31 15.56
CA SER A 175 -23.86 -3.63 16.65
C SER A 175 -22.82 -2.62 16.21
N LEU A 176 -22.40 -2.66 14.93
CA LEU A 176 -21.39 -1.74 14.43
C LEU A 176 -21.88 -0.29 14.42
N PRO A 177 -20.98 0.68 14.67
CA PRO A 177 -21.25 2.09 14.43
C PRO A 177 -21.64 2.35 12.96
N ALA A 178 -22.40 3.43 12.72
CA ALA A 178 -22.95 3.72 11.39
C ALA A 178 -21.86 4.04 10.36
N GLU A 179 -20.79 4.71 10.79
CA GLU A 179 -19.62 5.02 9.99
C GLU A 179 -18.89 3.75 9.53
N ILE A 180 -18.68 2.78 10.42
CA ILE A 180 -18.07 1.48 10.10
C ILE A 180 -18.91 0.76 9.05
N LYS A 181 -20.22 0.65 9.29
CA LYS A 181 -21.16 0.02 8.33
C LYS A 181 -21.09 0.67 6.96
N ARG A 182 -21.11 2.02 6.92
CA ARG A 182 -21.06 2.77 5.67
C ARG A 182 -19.75 2.51 4.92
N SER A 183 -18.61 2.57 5.61
CA SER A 183 -17.31 2.34 4.95
C SER A 183 -17.19 0.95 4.36
N ILE A 184 -17.69 -0.07 5.08
CA ILE A 184 -17.75 -1.45 4.60
C ILE A 184 -18.68 -1.57 3.36
N GLU A 185 -19.86 -0.95 3.39
CA GLU A 185 -20.83 -0.94 2.27
C GLU A 185 -20.38 -0.12 1.04
N ASP A 186 -19.62 0.96 1.24
CA ASP A 186 -19.16 1.83 0.15
C ASP A 186 -18.07 1.14 -0.71
N HIS A 187 -17.28 0.25 -0.10
CA HIS A 187 -16.17 -0.42 -0.77
C HIS A 187 -16.56 -1.78 -1.37
N ARG A 188 -17.63 -2.42 -0.89
CA ARG A 188 -18.10 -3.71 -1.41
C ARG A 188 -19.62 -3.82 -1.38
N SER A 189 -20.14 -4.56 -2.37
CA SER A 189 -21.51 -5.08 -2.57
C SER A 189 -22.59 -4.70 -1.55
N ALA A 190 -23.81 -4.43 -2.02
CA ALA A 190 -25.00 -4.20 -1.17
C ALA A 190 -25.45 -5.41 -0.30
N GLU A 191 -24.65 -6.49 -0.23
CA GLU A 191 -24.89 -7.65 0.63
C GLU A 191 -24.14 -7.46 1.96
N GLN A 192 -24.68 -7.97 3.08
CA GLN A 192 -24.00 -7.88 4.38
C GLN A 192 -22.84 -8.89 4.46
N PRO A 193 -21.75 -8.57 5.20
CA PRO A 193 -20.69 -9.53 5.47
C PRO A 193 -21.21 -10.73 6.26
N VAL A 194 -20.58 -11.88 6.07
CA VAL A 194 -20.96 -13.13 6.75
C VAL A 194 -20.36 -13.27 8.14
N LYS A 195 -19.23 -12.59 8.36
CA LYS A 195 -18.52 -12.55 9.63
C LYS A 195 -17.92 -11.15 9.77
N ILE A 196 -17.88 -10.66 10.99
CA ILE A 196 -17.16 -9.43 11.31
C ILE A 196 -16.36 -9.71 12.55
N GLU A 197 -15.06 -9.51 12.47
CA GLU A 197 -14.17 -9.64 13.61
C GLU A 197 -13.71 -8.27 14.04
N ARG A 198 -13.80 -8.03 15.35
CA ARG A 198 -13.16 -6.90 15.99
C ARG A 198 -11.89 -7.42 16.66
N SER A 199 -10.75 -6.90 16.28
CA SER A 199 -9.47 -7.17 16.93
C SER A 199 -8.96 -5.94 17.67
N LEU A 200 -8.10 -6.16 18.67
CA LEU A 200 -7.32 -5.13 19.33
C LEU A 200 -5.86 -5.52 19.13
N ASP A 201 -5.12 -4.74 18.36
CA ASP A 201 -3.73 -5.01 18.03
C ASP A 201 -2.89 -3.76 18.37
N ASP A 202 -1.88 -3.95 19.21
CA ASP A 202 -1.06 -2.88 19.81
C ASP A 202 -1.84 -1.68 20.38
N GLY A 203 -3.04 -1.95 20.91
CA GLY A 203 -3.93 -0.95 21.49
C GLY A 203 -4.81 -0.21 20.48
N TYR A 204 -4.75 -0.58 19.20
CA TYR A 204 -5.58 -0.08 18.11
C TYR A 204 -6.70 -1.06 17.79
N THR A 205 -7.90 -0.56 17.54
CA THR A 205 -9.06 -1.42 17.26
C THR A 205 -9.31 -1.48 15.76
N TYR A 206 -9.46 -2.69 15.23
CA TYR A 206 -9.82 -2.92 13.85
C TYR A 206 -11.13 -3.70 13.75
N PHE A 207 -11.83 -3.51 12.65
CA PHE A 207 -12.99 -4.29 12.25
C PHE A 207 -12.73 -4.88 10.87
N GLU A 208 -12.79 -6.19 10.77
CA GLU A 208 -12.60 -6.92 9.53
C GLU A 208 -13.91 -7.57 9.13
N ALA A 209 -14.39 -7.21 7.94
CA ALA A 209 -15.64 -7.72 7.39
C ALA A 209 -15.37 -8.76 6.31
N GLU A 210 -15.68 -10.02 6.63
CA GLU A 210 -15.54 -11.15 5.71
C GLU A 210 -16.82 -11.32 4.89
N TYR A 211 -16.68 -11.46 3.57
CA TYR A 211 -17.76 -11.75 2.65
C TYR A 211 -17.59 -13.14 2.06
N SER A 212 -18.68 -13.92 2.08
CA SER A 212 -18.65 -15.33 1.66
C SER A 212 -18.35 -15.53 0.18
N LYS A 213 -17.37 -16.42 -0.02
CA LYS A 213 -17.12 -17.41 -1.08
C LYS A 213 -18.30 -17.74 -2.01
N LYS A 214 -18.50 -16.98 -3.09
CA LYS A 214 -18.92 -17.62 -4.35
C LYS A 214 -17.70 -18.34 -4.94
N ASN A 215 -17.77 -19.68 -5.04
CA ASN A 215 -16.69 -20.54 -5.55
C ASN A 215 -15.43 -20.68 -4.68
N GLY A 216 -15.52 -20.41 -3.38
CA GLY A 216 -14.38 -20.64 -2.50
C GLY A 216 -13.45 -19.44 -2.30
N VAL A 217 -13.80 -18.25 -2.79
CA VAL A 217 -13.00 -17.01 -2.71
C VAL A 217 -13.45 -16.08 -1.57
N THR A 218 -12.63 -15.84 -0.56
CA THR A 218 -12.94 -14.85 0.48
C THR A 218 -12.69 -13.43 -0.03
N HIS A 219 -13.51 -12.49 0.41
CA HIS A 219 -13.26 -11.06 0.27
C HIS A 219 -13.32 -10.42 1.64
N GLU A 220 -12.34 -9.59 1.97
CA GLU A 220 -12.25 -8.96 3.28
C GLU A 220 -12.04 -7.46 3.12
N VAL A 221 -12.66 -6.71 4.03
CA VAL A 221 -12.47 -5.26 4.16
C VAL A 221 -12.15 -4.98 5.61
N LYS A 222 -10.94 -4.51 5.88
CA LYS A 222 -10.48 -4.12 7.20
C LYS A 222 -10.52 -2.60 7.34
N VAL A 223 -11.15 -2.15 8.42
CA VAL A 223 -11.27 -0.74 8.78
C VAL A 223 -10.82 -0.49 10.21
N ASP A 224 -10.34 0.72 10.48
CA ASP A 224 -10.04 1.15 11.85
C ASP A 224 -11.31 1.52 12.64
N GLU A 225 -11.16 1.94 13.90
CA GLU A 225 -12.29 2.34 14.75
C GLU A 225 -13.00 3.62 14.30
N MET A 226 -12.42 4.37 13.36
CA MET A 226 -13.01 5.54 12.70
C MET A 226 -13.68 5.20 11.36
N GLY A 227 -13.61 3.93 10.95
CA GLY A 227 -14.15 3.44 9.69
C GLY A 227 -13.32 3.84 8.48
N GLN A 228 -12.06 4.20 8.65
CA GLN A 228 -11.15 4.38 7.52
C GLN A 228 -10.67 3.01 7.04
N ILE A 229 -10.54 2.83 5.72
CA ILE A 229 -9.99 1.60 5.16
C ILE A 229 -8.52 1.48 5.57
N VAL A 230 -8.15 0.29 6.02
CA VAL A 230 -6.77 -0.12 6.30
C VAL A 230 -6.31 -1.09 5.22
N GLU A 231 -7.15 -2.07 4.90
CA GLU A 231 -6.78 -3.13 3.97
C GLU A 231 -8.03 -3.69 3.27
N ILE A 232 -7.87 -4.07 2.01
CA ILE A 232 -8.86 -4.83 1.25
C ILE A 232 -8.17 -6.06 0.69
N GLU A 233 -8.78 -7.22 0.90
CA GLU A 233 -8.24 -8.49 0.46
C GLU A 233 -9.24 -9.22 -0.45
N ASP A 234 -8.72 -9.80 -1.52
CA ASP A 234 -9.44 -10.74 -2.37
C ASP A 234 -8.59 -12.00 -2.54
N GLU A 235 -9.00 -13.13 -1.95
CA GLU A 235 -8.44 -14.44 -2.30
C GLU A 235 -8.73 -14.69 -3.78
N ILE A 236 -7.71 -15.02 -4.57
CA ILE A 236 -7.90 -15.33 -5.99
C ILE A 236 -7.45 -16.75 -6.29
N PRO A 237 -8.15 -17.46 -7.20
CA PRO A 237 -7.68 -18.77 -7.63
C PRO A 237 -6.25 -18.66 -8.17
N VAL A 238 -5.40 -19.64 -7.81
CA VAL A 238 -4.00 -19.68 -8.26
C VAL A 238 -3.90 -19.58 -9.78
N ASP A 239 -4.88 -20.09 -10.55
CA ASP A 239 -4.90 -19.97 -12.02
C ASP A 239 -5.22 -18.56 -12.55
N LYS A 240 -5.63 -17.62 -11.69
CA LYS A 240 -5.80 -16.19 -11.97
C LYS A 240 -4.63 -15.32 -11.52
N PHE A 241 -3.74 -15.83 -10.68
CA PHE A 241 -2.55 -15.09 -10.25
C PHE A 241 -1.67 -14.68 -11.46
N PRO A 242 -1.24 -13.43 -11.63
CA PRO A 242 -0.56 -12.99 -12.85
C PRO A 242 0.66 -13.84 -13.21
N MET A 243 0.78 -14.22 -14.50
CA MET A 243 1.79 -15.16 -14.97
C MET A 243 3.23 -14.65 -14.71
N GLU A 244 3.44 -13.34 -14.79
CA GLU A 244 4.75 -12.72 -14.57
C GLU A 244 5.17 -12.79 -13.11
N ALA A 245 4.22 -12.54 -12.21
CA ALA A 245 4.42 -12.72 -10.77
C ALA A 245 4.68 -14.19 -10.43
N ARG A 246 3.96 -15.15 -11.03
CA ARG A 246 4.27 -16.59 -10.89
C ARG A 246 5.67 -16.95 -11.37
N ASP A 247 6.07 -16.45 -12.54
CA ASP A 247 7.37 -16.74 -13.12
C ASP A 247 8.51 -16.14 -12.28
N SER A 248 8.29 -14.95 -11.70
CA SER A 248 9.24 -14.31 -10.80
C SER A 248 9.34 -15.08 -9.47
N LEU A 249 8.20 -15.42 -8.87
CA LEU A 249 8.13 -16.22 -7.64
C LEU A 249 8.84 -17.56 -7.80
N ALA A 250 8.62 -18.27 -8.92
CA ALA A 250 9.28 -19.55 -9.20
C ALA A 250 10.81 -19.43 -9.39
N LYS A 251 11.31 -18.26 -9.83
CA LYS A 251 12.74 -17.97 -9.93
C LYS A 251 13.35 -17.66 -8.56
N SER A 252 12.68 -16.84 -7.76
CA SER A 252 13.14 -16.43 -6.43
C SER A 252 13.04 -17.57 -5.40
N PHE A 253 12.02 -18.41 -5.51
CA PHE A 253 11.73 -19.53 -4.62
C PHE A 253 11.63 -20.85 -5.40
N PRO A 254 12.76 -21.40 -5.88
CA PRO A 254 12.75 -22.61 -6.69
C PRO A 254 12.26 -23.82 -5.89
N ASN A 255 11.46 -24.66 -6.53
CA ASN A 255 10.80 -25.84 -5.93
C ASN A 255 9.72 -25.50 -4.89
N SER A 256 9.23 -24.26 -4.87
CA SER A 256 8.05 -23.88 -4.10
C SER A 256 6.75 -24.46 -4.71
N SER A 257 5.74 -24.62 -3.88
CA SER A 257 4.34 -24.72 -4.31
C SER A 257 3.55 -23.54 -3.78
N ILE A 258 2.64 -23.01 -4.60
CA ILE A 258 1.71 -21.96 -4.19
C ILE A 258 0.53 -22.61 -3.47
N ASN A 259 0.27 -22.19 -2.24
CA ASN A 259 -0.83 -22.65 -1.40
C ASN A 259 -2.05 -21.74 -1.61
N GLU A 260 -1.84 -20.43 -1.42
CA GLU A 260 -2.87 -19.39 -1.49
C GLU A 260 -2.34 -18.14 -2.22
N VAL A 261 -3.26 -17.38 -2.82
CA VAL A 261 -2.94 -16.09 -3.45
C VAL A 261 -4.01 -15.09 -3.05
N THR A 262 -3.58 -14.02 -2.40
CA THR A 262 -4.44 -12.93 -1.97
C THR A 262 -4.01 -11.66 -2.66
N ARG A 263 -4.93 -11.01 -3.37
CA ARG A 263 -4.72 -9.65 -3.88
C ARG A 263 -5.04 -8.68 -2.75
N LYS A 264 -4.09 -7.80 -2.43
CA LYS A 264 -4.20 -6.81 -1.38
C LYS A 264 -4.16 -5.38 -1.91
N GLN A 265 -4.94 -4.54 -1.26
CA GLN A 265 -4.79 -3.09 -1.31
C GLN A 265 -4.63 -2.59 0.13
N ALA A 266 -3.45 -2.09 0.47
CA ALA A 266 -3.17 -1.46 1.75
C ALA A 266 -3.36 0.05 1.65
N VAL A 267 -3.93 0.66 2.68
CA VAL A 267 -4.15 2.11 2.77
C VAL A 267 -3.52 2.65 4.05
N TYR A 268 -2.61 3.61 3.89
CA TYR A 268 -1.89 4.24 4.99
C TYR A 268 -1.59 5.70 4.68
N PHE A 269 -0.92 6.37 5.61
CA PHE A 269 -0.48 7.75 5.48
C PHE A 269 1.03 7.80 5.61
N THR A 270 1.70 8.47 4.69
CA THR A 270 3.09 8.91 4.84
C THR A 270 3.09 10.34 5.38
N VAL A 271 4.08 10.65 6.21
CA VAL A 271 4.31 12.00 6.72
C VAL A 271 5.80 12.31 6.65
N GLU A 272 6.14 13.35 5.90
CA GLU A 272 7.49 13.89 5.82
C GLU A 272 7.71 14.92 6.94
N LEU A 273 8.75 14.69 7.75
CA LEU A 273 9.15 15.54 8.85
C LEU A 273 10.56 16.10 8.60
N GLU A 274 10.74 17.41 8.76
CA GLU A 274 12.04 18.08 8.59
C GLU A 274 12.59 18.61 9.92
N LYS A 275 13.91 18.50 10.12
CA LYS A 275 14.64 19.19 11.19
C LYS A 275 16.03 19.59 10.73
N GLY A 276 16.15 20.82 10.25
CA GLY A 276 17.39 21.27 9.59
C GLY A 276 17.56 20.47 8.30
N ASP A 277 18.75 19.94 8.02
CA ASP A 277 18.98 19.14 6.80
C ASP A 277 18.55 17.67 6.95
N GLN A 278 17.81 17.30 8.01
CA GLN A 278 17.30 15.95 8.23
C GLN A 278 15.85 15.87 7.80
N GLU A 279 15.56 15.01 6.84
CA GLU A 279 14.20 14.62 6.43
C GLU A 279 13.94 13.19 6.95
N LEU A 280 12.75 12.96 7.51
CA LEU A 280 12.28 11.67 8.00
C LEU A 280 10.89 11.42 7.40
N GLU A 281 10.71 10.27 6.75
CA GLU A 281 9.40 9.82 6.33
C GLU A 281 8.88 8.77 7.31
N LEU A 282 7.63 8.92 7.73
CA LEU A 282 6.98 8.03 8.68
C LEU A 282 5.64 7.55 8.14
N SER A 283 5.36 6.26 8.30
CA SER A 283 4.11 5.66 7.87
C SER A 283 3.18 5.39 9.06
N PHE A 284 1.91 5.73 8.91
CA PHE A 284 0.87 5.51 9.91
C PHE A 284 -0.42 5.01 9.26
N LEU A 285 -1.17 4.17 9.98
CA LEU A 285 -2.60 4.03 9.72
C LEU A 285 -3.35 5.29 10.18
N SER A 286 -4.57 5.47 9.68
CA SER A 286 -5.44 6.62 10.02
C SER A 286 -5.68 6.80 11.52
N ASN A 287 -5.70 5.71 12.29
CA ASN A 287 -5.80 5.74 13.75
C ASN A 287 -4.50 6.06 14.49
N GLY A 288 -3.44 6.42 13.75
CA GLY A 288 -2.13 6.74 14.30
C GLY A 288 -1.34 5.52 14.75
N SER A 289 -1.76 4.30 14.39
CA SER A 289 -0.90 3.13 14.50
C SER A 289 0.32 3.33 13.60
N PRO A 290 1.55 3.32 14.14
CA PRO A 290 2.74 3.37 13.30
C PRO A 290 2.79 2.09 12.46
N ILE A 291 3.22 2.20 11.22
CA ILE A 291 3.56 1.03 10.41
C ILE A 291 5.08 0.99 10.38
N ASP A 292 5.66 -0.06 10.95
CA ASP A 292 7.10 -0.19 11.16
C ASP A 292 7.86 -0.23 9.82
N GLY A 293 8.30 0.95 9.38
CA GLY A 293 9.07 1.13 8.15
C GLY A 293 10.45 1.75 8.37
N ASN A 294 10.84 2.11 9.59
CA ASN A 294 12.07 2.86 9.85
C ASN A 294 12.64 2.62 11.27
N GLU A 295 13.46 1.58 11.42
CA GLU A 295 14.57 1.59 12.38
C GLU A 295 15.87 1.23 11.64
N GLU A 296 16.27 2.05 10.67
CA GLU A 296 17.70 2.22 10.39
C GLU A 296 18.21 3.39 11.25
N ASP A 297 18.54 3.08 12.51
CA ASP A 297 19.36 3.92 13.41
C ASP A 297 20.85 3.91 13.01
#